data_AF-A0A7V0QNL8-F1
#
_entry.id   AF-A0A7V0QNL8-F1
#
_cell.length_a   1.000
_cell.length_b   1.000
_cell.length_c   1.000
_cell.angle_alpha   90.00
_cell.angle_beta   90.00
_cell.angle_gamma   90.00
#
_symmetry.space_group_name_H-M   'P 1'
#
loop_
_entity.id
_entity.type
_entity.pdbx_description
1 polymer ?
#
loop_
_entity_poly.entity_id
_entity_poly.type
_entity_poly.pdbx_seq_one_letter_code
_entity_poly.pdbx_strand_id
1 'polypeptide(L)'
;PAILIPWAGAAGDHQTDNAQAIAKEGGCVLVPEHKLKEMDLGKLILKLWMDEERLRRMAQAVQRVARPQAARAVAQELLALAKGSR
;
A
#
# COMPACT_ATOMS: atom_id res chain seq x y z
N PRO A 1 4.05 -8.20 1.15
CA PRO A 1 4.60 -7.42 2.30
C PRO A 1 5.46 -6.25 1.79
N ALA A 2 5.41 -5.09 2.45
CA ALA A 2 6.22 -3.94 2.08
C ALA A 2 6.60 -3.09 3.31
N ILE A 3 7.69 -2.34 3.17
CA ILE A 3 7.96 -1.15 3.98
C ILE A 3 7.68 0.05 3.05
N LEU A 4 6.74 0.90 3.42
CA LEU A 4 6.36 2.07 2.62
C LEU A 4 6.89 3.33 3.30
N ILE A 5 7.64 4.13 2.54
CA ILE A 5 8.17 5.42 2.98
C ILE A 5 7.60 6.49 2.05
N PRO A 6 6.42 7.06 2.35
CA PRO A 6 5.83 8.12 1.55
C PRO A 6 6.74 9.34 1.50
N TRP A 7 6.94 9.88 0.31
CA TRP A 7 7.72 11.11 0.12
C TRP A 7 6.91 12.33 0.58
N ALA A 8 7.45 13.07 1.53
CA ALA A 8 6.81 14.24 2.16
C ALA A 8 6.66 15.43 1.20
N GLY A 9 7.41 15.45 0.09
CA GLY A 9 7.31 16.48 -0.95
C GLY A 9 6.18 16.26 -1.96
N ALA A 10 5.40 15.18 -1.85
CA ALA A 10 4.31 14.90 -2.77
C ALA A 10 3.15 15.89 -2.59
N ALA A 11 2.71 16.51 -3.69
CA ALA A 11 1.53 17.36 -3.68
C ALA A 11 0.31 16.57 -3.17
N GLY A 12 -0.38 17.12 -2.16
CA GLY A 12 -1.63 16.58 -1.63
C GLY A 12 -1.52 15.39 -0.67
N ASP A 13 -0.31 15.00 -0.24
CA ASP A 13 -0.06 13.91 0.73
C ASP A 13 -0.65 12.53 0.35
N HIS A 14 -1.01 12.35 -0.93
CA HIS A 14 -1.68 11.14 -1.42
C HIS A 14 -0.85 9.86 -1.26
N GLN A 15 0.48 9.96 -1.21
CA GLN A 15 1.32 8.79 -0.94
C GLN A 15 1.10 8.26 0.48
N THR A 16 0.90 9.16 1.46
CA THR A 16 0.61 8.81 2.84
C THR A 16 -0.75 8.13 2.93
N ASP A 17 -1.78 8.67 2.28
CA ASP A 17 -3.12 8.06 2.24
C ASP A 17 -3.08 6.63 1.69
N ASN A 18 -2.40 6.45 0.55
CA ASN A 18 -2.23 5.14 -0.08
C ASN A 18 -1.52 4.15 0.85
N ALA A 19 -0.44 4.58 1.50
CA ALA A 19 0.30 3.72 2.40
C ALA A 19 -0.48 3.41 3.69
N GLN A 20 -1.24 4.37 4.23
CA GLN A 20 -2.12 4.16 5.37
C GLN A 20 -3.24 3.16 5.07
N ALA A 21 -3.83 3.21 3.87
CA ALA A 21 -4.85 2.25 3.47
C ALA A 21 -4.33 0.79 3.54
N ILE A 22 -3.08 0.56 3.14
CA ILE A 22 -2.45 -0.77 3.21
C ILE A 22 -2.01 -1.10 4.65
N ALA A 23 -1.49 -0.11 5.39
CA ALA A 23 -1.02 -0.31 6.76
C ALA A 23 -2.15 -0.65 7.74
N LYS A 24 -3.33 -0.03 7.56
CA LYS A 24 -4.54 -0.31 8.36
C LYS A 24 -4.97 -1.77 8.28
N GLU A 25 -4.77 -2.41 7.14
CA GLU A 25 -5.06 -3.83 6.93
C GLU A 25 -3.96 -4.76 7.49
N GLY A 26 -2.83 -4.19 7.91
CA GLY A 26 -1.64 -4.93 8.33
C GLY A 26 -0.76 -5.39 7.17
N GLY A 27 -0.94 -4.83 5.97
CA GLY A 27 -0.24 -5.27 4.76
C GLY A 27 1.19 -4.74 4.59
N CYS A 28 1.52 -3.64 5.26
CA CYS A 28 2.82 -2.99 5.21
C CYS A 28 3.23 -2.38 6.54
N VAL A 29 4.53 -2.10 6.68
CA VAL A 29 5.04 -1.18 7.70
C VAL A 29 5.14 0.21 7.07
N LEU A 30 4.42 1.18 7.63
CA LEU A 30 4.50 2.57 7.21
C LEU A 30 5.59 3.28 8.02
N VAL A 31 6.55 3.89 7.32
CA VAL A 31 7.64 4.67 7.91
C VAL A 31 7.56 6.09 7.35
N PRO A 32 7.28 7.11 8.17
CA PRO A 32 7.34 8.50 7.72
C PRO A 32 8.77 8.88 7.30
N GLU A 33 8.93 9.57 6.17
CA GLU A 33 10.24 9.93 5.62
C GLU A 33 11.15 10.68 6.61
N HIS A 34 10.59 11.62 7.39
CA HIS A 34 11.36 12.38 8.39
C HIS A 34 11.99 11.50 9.48
N LYS A 35 11.42 10.32 9.77
CA LYS A 35 11.96 9.37 10.75
C LYS A 35 13.04 8.47 10.17
N LEU A 36 13.25 8.48 8.86
CA LEU A 36 14.18 7.55 8.20
C LEU A 36 15.62 7.74 8.67
N LYS A 37 16.04 8.99 8.92
CA LYS A 37 17.40 9.31 9.39
C LYS A 37 17.69 8.86 10.82
N GLU A 38 16.64 8.76 11.65
CA GLU A 38 16.75 8.41 13.06
C GLU A 38 16.53 6.91 13.30
N MET A 39 16.03 6.19 12.29
CA MET A 39 15.68 4.79 12.37
C MET A 39 16.78 3.90 11.80
N ASP A 40 17.05 2.78 12.48
CA ASP A 40 17.82 1.68 11.91
C ASP A 40 16.94 0.85 10.95
N LEU A 41 16.92 1.27 9.68
CA LEU A 41 16.16 0.56 8.63
C LEU A 41 16.67 -0.87 8.41
N GLY A 42 17.98 -1.09 8.55
CA GLY A 42 18.59 -2.42 8.42
C GLY A 42 18.03 -3.39 9.46
N LYS A 43 17.94 -2.95 10.71
CA LYS A 43 17.32 -3.73 11.80
C LYS A 43 15.84 -3.98 11.57
N LEU A 44 15.09 -3.03 11.00
CA LEU A 44 13.68 -3.27 10.64
C LEU A 44 13.56 -4.34 9.56
N ILE A 45 14.37 -4.27 8.50
CA ILE A 45 14.40 -5.26 7.42
C ILE A 45 14.75 -6.64 7.98
N LEU A 46 15.81 -6.76 8.78
CA LEU A 46 16.23 -8.02 9.40
C LEU A 46 15.14 -8.61 10.30
N LYS A 47 14.48 -7.77 11.13
CA LYS A 47 13.35 -8.21 11.96
C LYS A 47 12.19 -8.77 11.14
N LEU A 48 11.86 -8.13 10.02
CA LEU A 48 10.82 -8.64 9.12
C LEU A 48 11.26 -9.93 8.41
N TRP A 49 12.51 -9.99 7.96
CA TRP A 49 13.07 -11.16 7.28
C TRP A 49 13.08 -12.41 8.15
N MET A 50 13.36 -12.25 9.45
CA MET A 50 13.39 -13.34 10.42
C MET A 50 11.99 -13.79 10.90
N ASP A 51 10.94 -13.03 10.61
CA ASP A 51 9.57 -13.31 11.05
C ASP A 51 8.69 -13.71 9.86
N GLU A 52 8.88 -14.95 9.41
CA GLU A 52 8.17 -15.49 8.25
C GLU A 52 6.65 -15.48 8.44
N GLU A 53 6.17 -15.79 9.66
CA GLU A 53 4.73 -15.76 9.95
C GLU A 53 4.16 -14.35 9.79
N ARG A 54 4.87 -13.31 10.26
CA ARG A 54 4.45 -11.93 10.04
C ARG A 54 4.43 -11.58 8.57
N LEU A 55 5.43 -11.99 7.79
CA LEU A 55 5.42 -11.77 6.35
C LEU A 55 4.22 -12.45 5.67
N ARG A 56 3.87 -13.67 6.08
CA ARG A 56 2.65 -14.36 5.58
C ARG A 56 1.38 -13.60 5.96
N ARG A 57 1.24 -13.16 7.22
CA ARG A 57 0.10 -12.34 7.66
C ARG A 57 -0.02 -11.04 6.86
N MET A 58 1.09 -10.35 6.62
CA MET A 58 1.13 -9.14 5.80
C MET A 58 0.73 -9.43 4.35
N ALA A 59 1.19 -10.54 3.76
CA ALA A 59 0.80 -10.92 2.41
C ALA A 59 -0.71 -11.20 2.30
N GLN A 60 -1.26 -11.97 3.25
CA GLN A 60 -2.70 -12.25 3.31
C GLN A 60 -3.54 -10.98 3.49
N ALA A 61 -3.08 -10.05 4.34
CA ALA A 61 -3.73 -8.76 4.54
C ALA A 61 -3.86 -7.97 3.22
N VAL A 62 -2.78 -7.83 2.46
CA VAL A 62 -2.82 -7.13 1.17
C VAL A 62 -3.74 -7.84 0.17
N GLN A 63 -3.72 -9.17 0.15
CA GLN A 63 -4.58 -9.95 -0.75
C GLN A 63 -6.08 -9.71 -0.50
N ARG A 64 -6.50 -9.50 0.76
CA ARG A 64 -7.91 -9.22 1.09
C ARG A 64 -8.44 -7.91 0.51
N VAL A 65 -7.57 -6.92 0.35
CA VAL A 65 -7.95 -5.59 -0.18
C VAL A 65 -7.51 -5.36 -1.63
N ALA A 66 -6.78 -6.31 -2.21
CA ALA A 66 -6.39 -6.26 -3.60
C ALA A 66 -7.62 -6.22 -4.51
N ARG A 67 -7.55 -5.38 -5.55
CA ARG A 67 -8.58 -5.30 -6.61
C ARG A 67 -7.95 -5.63 -7.97
N PRO A 68 -7.64 -6.90 -8.28
CA PRO A 68 -6.93 -7.28 -9.51
C PRO A 68 -7.64 -6.84 -10.79
N GLN A 69 -8.96 -6.68 -10.75
CA GLN A 69 -9.77 -6.28 -11.89
C GLN A 69 -10.13 -4.78 -11.91
N ALA A 70 -9.52 -3.95 -11.04
CA ALA A 70 -9.87 -2.53 -10.92
C ALA A 70 -9.80 -1.79 -12.26
N ALA A 71 -8.73 -1.97 -13.04
CA ALA A 71 -8.58 -1.33 -14.34
C ALA A 71 -9.69 -1.75 -15.33
N ARG A 72 -10.05 -3.04 -15.34
CA ARG A 72 -11.14 -3.56 -16.17
C ARG A 72 -12.49 -2.99 -15.76
N ALA A 73 -12.77 -2.93 -14.46
CA ALA A 73 -14.00 -2.36 -13.93
C ALA A 73 -14.13 -0.89 -14.33
N VAL A 74 -13.07 -0.08 -14.15
CA VAL A 74 -13.06 1.33 -14.57
C VAL A 74 -13.30 1.47 -16.08
N ALA A 75 -12.63 0.66 -16.90
CA ALA A 75 -12.84 0.70 -18.35
C ALA A 75 -14.29 0.36 -18.75
N GLN A 76 -14.91 -0.61 -18.09
CA GLN A 76 -16.31 -0.97 -18.33
C GLN A 76 -17.26 0.18 -18.00
N GLU A 77 -17.07 0.85 -16.87
CA GLU A 77 -17.88 2.02 -16.47
C GLU A 77 -17.73 3.17 -17.48
N LEU A 78 -16.50 3.47 -17.91
CA LEU A 78 -16.26 4.52 -18.91
C LEU A 78 -16.94 4.21 -20.25
N LEU A 79 -16.90 2.95 -20.70
CA LEU A 79 -17.56 2.52 -21.92
C LEU A 79 -19.09 2.55 -21.81
N ALA A 80 -19.65 2.26 -20.62
CA ALA A 80 -21.08 2.37 -20.37
C ALA A 80 -21.55 3.83 -20.47
N LEU A 81 -20.83 4.75 -19.81
CA LEU A 81 -21.09 6.19 -19.88
C LEU A 81 -21.01 6.72 -21.33
N ALA A 82 -19.98 6.31 -22.08
CA ALA A 82 -19.78 6.75 -23.46
C ALA A 82 -20.87 6.26 -24.43
N LYS A 83 -21.49 5.10 -24.16
CA LYS A 83 -22.59 4.55 -24.97
C LYS A 83 -23.93 5.26 -24.72
N GLY A 84 -23.96 6.24 -23.82
CA GLY A 84 -25.19 6.85 -23.34
C GLY A 84 -25.91 5.84 -22.47
N SER A 85 -25.57 5.81 -21.19
CA SER A 85 -26.42 5.14 -20.20
C SER A 85 -27.85 5.65 -20.39
N ARG A 86 -28.75 4.75 -20.82
CA ARG A 86 -30.20 4.97 -20.73
C ARG A 86 -30.61 5.11 -19.27
#